data_AF-V9LCG5-F1
#
_entry.id   AF-V9LCG5-F1
#
_cell.length_a   1.000
_cell.length_b   1.000
_cell.length_c   1.000
_cell.angle_alpha   90.00
_cell.angle_beta   90.00
_cell.angle_gamma   90.00
#
_symmetry.space_group_name_H-M   'P 1'
#
loop_
_entity.id
_entity.type
_entity.pdbx_description
1 polymer ?
#
loop_
_entity_poly.entity_id
_entity_poly.type
_entity_poly.pdbx_seq_one_letter_code
_entity_poly.pdbx_strand_id
1 'polypeptide(L)'
;GMSQSPMAEAYRRLRRLGEAMECGEESMKIALLHGDRPLQALCLLCFADIHRNNNDVDKALPRYDSSFSIMAEIGNRLGQSQVLLGIAKCWLVQKEMDKSLQAVQKAQEMAEMIGNKLNLLKIHCLSQTIYRTKGSQELLREHVVKFHQCVEEMELYCGMCGESIGDKNAPLQALPCSHIFHLKCLQKNGTNGCPNCKRSALKPGYV
;
A
#
# COMPACT_ATOMS: atom_id res chain seq x y z
N GLY A 1 10.13 -27.79 -11.32
CA GLY A 1 9.45 -26.61 -10.76
C GLY A 1 8.60 -26.00 -11.85
N MET A 2 7.29 -25.96 -11.67
CA MET A 2 6.34 -25.53 -12.70
C MET A 2 6.63 -24.08 -13.11
N SER A 3 7.01 -23.90 -14.37
CA SER A 3 7.05 -22.61 -15.03
C SER A 3 5.64 -22.01 -15.01
N GLN A 4 5.41 -21.00 -14.18
CA GLN A 4 4.20 -20.19 -14.29
C GLN A 4 4.31 -19.43 -15.61
N SER A 5 3.62 -19.92 -16.65
CA SER A 5 3.53 -19.21 -17.92
C SER A 5 2.97 -17.81 -17.65
N PRO A 6 3.51 -16.73 -18.25
CA PRO A 6 2.97 -15.38 -18.14
C PRO A 6 1.45 -15.33 -18.44
N MET A 7 0.98 -16.23 -19.31
CA MET A 7 -0.42 -16.41 -19.64
C MET A 7 -1.23 -16.98 -18.46
N ALA A 8 -0.70 -17.97 -17.73
CA ALA A 8 -1.35 -18.52 -16.53
C ALA A 8 -1.39 -17.51 -15.38
N GLU A 9 -0.39 -16.63 -15.27
CA GLU A 9 -0.43 -15.51 -14.32
C GLU A 9 -1.45 -14.46 -14.73
N ALA A 10 -1.52 -14.11 -16.02
CA ALA A 10 -2.52 -13.18 -16.53
C ALA A 10 -3.95 -13.68 -16.26
N TYR A 11 -4.25 -14.96 -16.52
CA TYR A 11 -5.56 -15.55 -16.23
C TYR A 11 -5.91 -15.54 -14.74
N ARG A 12 -4.95 -15.89 -13.86
CA ARG A 12 -5.17 -15.83 -12.41
C ARG A 12 -5.43 -14.40 -11.94
N ARG A 13 -4.70 -13.43 -12.49
CA ARG A 13 -4.90 -12.01 -12.18
C ARG A 13 -6.28 -11.54 -12.61
N LEU A 14 -6.71 -11.85 -13.83
CA LEU A 14 -8.04 -11.48 -14.33
C LEU A 14 -9.16 -12.06 -13.46
N ARG A 15 -9.06 -13.34 -13.09
CA ARG A 15 -10.04 -13.98 -12.20
C ARG A 15 -10.12 -13.27 -10.84
N ARG A 16 -8.97 -12.99 -10.22
CA ARG A 16 -8.92 -12.31 -8.92
C ARG A 16 -9.48 -10.89 -8.98
N LEU A 17 -9.27 -10.17 -10.08
CA LEU A 17 -9.84 -8.85 -10.29
C LEU A 17 -11.37 -8.91 -10.48
N GLY A 18 -11.88 -9.95 -11.13
CA GLY A 18 -13.32 -10.22 -11.23
C GLY A 18 -13.95 -10.48 -9.85
N GLU A 19 -13.39 -11.42 -9.09
CA GLU A 19 -13.83 -11.73 -7.72
C GLU A 19 -13.79 -10.47 -6.81
N ALA A 20 -12.75 -9.64 -6.95
CA ALA A 20 -12.64 -8.39 -6.20
C ALA A 20 -13.70 -7.34 -6.60
N MET A 21 -14.08 -7.28 -7.88
CA MET A 21 -15.15 -6.40 -8.35
C MET A 21 -16.49 -6.81 -7.76
N GLU A 22 -16.84 -8.10 -7.83
CA GLU A 22 -18.09 -8.64 -7.28
C GLU A 22 -18.21 -8.37 -5.77
N CYS A 23 -17.16 -8.66 -5.00
CA CYS A 23 -17.14 -8.35 -3.57
C CYS A 23 -17.27 -6.85 -3.29
N GLY A 24 -16.63 -6.01 -4.12
CA GLY A 24 -16.73 -4.57 -3.99
C GLY A 24 -18.13 -4.04 -4.29
N GLU A 25 -18.82 -4.59 -5.29
CA GLU A 25 -20.19 -4.23 -5.64
C GLU A 25 -21.18 -4.58 -4.54
N GLU A 26 -21.06 -5.77 -3.95
CA GLU A 26 -21.91 -6.16 -2.82
C GLU A 26 -21.65 -5.27 -1.60
N SER A 27 -20.37 -4.99 -1.30
CA SER A 27 -19.99 -4.06 -0.23
C SER A 27 -20.54 -2.66 -0.48
N MET A 28 -20.55 -2.19 -1.74
CA MET A 28 -21.10 -0.89 -2.11
C MET A 28 -22.62 -0.83 -1.89
N LYS A 29 -23.36 -1.90 -2.20
CA LYS A 29 -24.82 -1.97 -1.92
C LYS A 29 -25.10 -1.83 -0.43
N ILE A 30 -24.35 -2.57 0.41
CA ILE A 30 -24.45 -2.49 1.87
C ILE A 30 -24.12 -1.06 2.34
N ALA A 31 -23.03 -0.49 1.82
CA ALA A 31 -22.60 0.86 2.18
C ALA A 31 -23.63 1.93 1.81
N LEU A 32 -24.32 1.78 0.68
CA LEU A 32 -25.40 2.67 0.27
C LEU A 32 -26.64 2.49 1.15
N LEU A 33 -27.02 1.24 1.45
CA LEU A 33 -28.18 0.92 2.30
C LEU A 33 -28.06 1.53 3.71
N HIS A 34 -26.85 1.52 4.27
CA HIS A 34 -26.58 2.02 5.62
C HIS A 34 -26.01 3.44 5.65
N GLY A 35 -25.82 4.09 4.50
CA GLY A 35 -25.20 5.42 4.44
C GLY A 35 -23.74 5.45 4.92
N ASP A 36 -23.01 4.33 4.86
CA ASP A 36 -21.61 4.20 5.29
C ASP A 36 -20.67 4.88 4.28
N ARG A 37 -20.42 6.18 4.51
CA ARG A 37 -19.54 7.01 3.68
C ARG A 37 -18.09 6.45 3.62
N PRO A 38 -17.44 6.07 4.74
CA PRO A 38 -16.13 5.43 4.69
C PRO A 38 -16.07 4.20 3.78
N LEU A 39 -17.03 3.27 3.90
CA LEU A 39 -17.06 2.07 3.08
C LEU A 39 -17.33 2.37 1.61
N GLN A 40 -18.23 3.32 1.29
CA GLN A 40 -18.44 3.80 -0.08
C GLN A 40 -17.13 4.29 -0.71
N ALA A 41 -16.36 5.09 0.03
CA ALA A 41 -15.09 5.62 -0.45
C ALA A 41 -14.05 4.53 -0.71
N LEU A 42 -13.98 3.51 0.15
CA LEU A 42 -13.10 2.35 -0.02
C LEU A 42 -13.50 1.48 -1.21
N CYS A 43 -14.81 1.24 -1.42
CA CYS A 43 -15.32 0.55 -2.60
C CYS A 43 -14.94 1.28 -3.89
N LEU A 44 -15.14 2.60 -3.94
CA LEU A 44 -14.76 3.43 -5.09
C LEU A 44 -13.25 3.39 -5.37
N LEU A 45 -12.42 3.45 -4.32
CA LEU A 45 -10.97 3.29 -4.43
C LEU A 45 -10.60 1.92 -5.03
N CYS A 46 -11.22 0.84 -4.52
CA CYS A 46 -11.00 -0.52 -5.02
C CYS A 46 -11.38 -0.65 -6.50
N PHE A 47 -12.56 -0.16 -6.89
CA PHE A 47 -12.99 -0.16 -8.30
C PHE A 47 -12.03 0.62 -9.20
N ALA A 48 -11.55 1.77 -8.73
CA ALA A 48 -10.59 2.58 -9.47
C ALA A 48 -9.24 1.86 -9.62
N ASP A 49 -8.77 1.16 -8.60
CA ASP A 49 -7.58 0.31 -8.65
C ASP A 49 -7.75 -0.84 -9.66
N ILE A 50 -8.92 -1.50 -9.67
CA ILE A 50 -9.23 -2.57 -10.63
C ILE A 50 -9.22 -2.04 -12.07
N HIS A 51 -9.93 -0.94 -12.34
CA HIS A 51 -9.95 -0.33 -13.67
C HIS A 51 -8.55 0.11 -14.13
N ARG A 52 -7.78 0.77 -13.26
CA ARG A 52 -6.39 1.14 -13.58
C ARG A 52 -5.55 -0.10 -13.90
N ASN A 53 -5.71 -1.19 -13.14
CA ASN A 53 -4.96 -2.43 -13.36
C ASN A 53 -5.31 -3.10 -14.70
N ASN A 54 -6.49 -2.84 -15.25
CA ASN A 54 -6.92 -3.23 -16.59
C ASN A 54 -6.56 -2.19 -17.68
N ASN A 55 -5.83 -1.13 -17.32
CA ASN A 55 -5.55 0.04 -18.17
C ASN A 55 -6.78 0.85 -18.60
N ASP A 56 -7.94 0.65 -17.96
CA ASP A 56 -9.17 1.42 -18.18
C ASP A 56 -9.12 2.76 -17.42
N VAL A 57 -8.16 3.62 -17.75
CA VAL A 57 -7.91 4.86 -17.00
C VAL A 57 -9.13 5.80 -17.02
N ASP A 58 -9.88 5.83 -18.12
CA ASP A 58 -11.09 6.65 -18.26
C ASP A 58 -12.21 6.25 -17.29
N LYS A 59 -12.24 4.98 -16.86
CA LYS A 59 -13.15 4.49 -15.82
C LYS A 59 -12.57 4.66 -14.41
N ALA A 60 -11.25 4.64 -14.29
CA ALA A 60 -10.55 4.71 -13.01
C ALA A 60 -10.57 6.13 -12.42
N LEU A 61 -10.22 7.15 -13.20
CA LEU A 61 -10.08 8.54 -12.71
C LEU A 61 -11.36 9.09 -12.05
N PRO A 62 -12.57 8.98 -12.66
CA PRO A 62 -13.78 9.48 -12.02
C PRO A 62 -14.12 8.79 -10.68
N ARG A 63 -13.72 7.52 -10.53
CA ARG A 63 -13.91 6.76 -9.29
C ARG A 63 -12.89 7.16 -8.23
N TYR A 64 -11.64 7.42 -8.61
CA TYR A 64 -10.67 8.04 -7.71
C TYR A 64 -11.16 9.40 -7.24
N ASP A 65 -11.64 10.27 -8.14
CA ASP A 65 -12.15 11.58 -7.77
C ASP A 65 -13.33 11.48 -6.80
N SER A 66 -14.29 10.60 -7.09
CA SER A 66 -15.41 10.33 -6.19
C SER A 66 -14.93 9.83 -4.82
N SER A 67 -13.98 8.89 -4.78
CA SER A 67 -13.38 8.41 -3.52
C SER A 67 -12.67 9.54 -2.78
N PHE A 68 -11.89 10.37 -3.48
CA PHE A 68 -11.18 11.52 -2.90
C PHE A 68 -12.14 12.49 -2.23
N SER A 69 -13.23 12.86 -2.91
CA SER A 69 -14.24 13.76 -2.38
C SER A 69 -14.87 13.24 -1.09
N ILE A 70 -15.22 11.94 -1.05
CA ILE A 70 -15.78 11.35 0.18
C ILE A 70 -14.71 11.30 1.28
N MET A 71 -13.48 10.88 0.97
CA MET A 71 -12.37 10.87 1.93
C MET A 71 -12.04 12.26 2.47
N ALA A 72 -12.24 13.32 1.68
CA ALA A 72 -12.12 14.71 2.10
C ALA A 72 -13.26 15.12 3.04
N GLU A 73 -14.50 14.81 2.68
CA GLU A 73 -15.70 15.08 3.49
C GLU A 73 -15.60 14.46 4.90
N ILE A 74 -15.15 13.21 4.99
CA ILE A 74 -15.00 12.50 6.28
C ILE A 74 -13.68 12.79 7.00
N GLY A 75 -12.82 13.67 6.46
CA GLY A 75 -11.53 14.02 7.05
C GLY A 75 -10.44 12.92 7.00
N ASN A 76 -10.62 11.87 6.20
CA ASN A 76 -9.67 10.77 6.06
C ASN A 76 -8.48 11.15 5.16
N ARG A 77 -7.48 11.82 5.74
CA ARG A 77 -6.23 12.23 5.06
C ARG A 77 -5.40 11.05 4.56
N LEU A 78 -5.41 9.92 5.28
CA LEU A 78 -4.71 8.72 4.84
C LEU A 78 -5.32 8.18 3.53
N GLY A 79 -6.65 8.09 3.46
CA GLY A 79 -7.39 7.67 2.28
C GLY A 79 -7.16 8.63 1.10
N GLN A 80 -7.21 9.95 1.34
CA GLN A 80 -6.91 10.95 0.32
C GLN A 80 -5.49 10.77 -0.28
N SER A 81 -4.47 10.54 0.56
CA SER A 81 -3.08 10.27 0.10
C SER A 81 -3.00 9.00 -0.75
N GLN A 82 -3.72 7.94 -0.37
CA GLN A 82 -3.79 6.70 -1.16
C GLN A 82 -4.48 6.88 -2.51
N VAL A 83 -5.57 7.65 -2.55
CA VAL A 83 -6.28 7.99 -3.78
C VAL A 83 -5.39 8.80 -4.73
N LEU A 84 -4.66 9.80 -4.23
CA LEU A 84 -3.72 10.60 -5.02
C LEU A 84 -2.59 9.74 -5.62
N LEU A 85 -2.07 8.76 -4.87
CA LEU A 85 -1.14 7.76 -5.40
C LEU A 85 -1.76 6.92 -6.53
N GLY A 86 -3.04 6.58 -6.41
CA GLY A 86 -3.80 5.86 -7.44
C GLY A 86 -3.96 6.68 -8.73
N ILE A 87 -4.28 7.97 -8.60
CA ILE A 87 -4.36 8.93 -9.69
C ILE A 87 -2.99 9.12 -10.37
N ALA A 88 -1.91 9.28 -9.59
CA ALA A 88 -0.55 9.40 -10.12
C ALA A 88 -0.17 8.20 -11.01
N LYS A 89 -0.53 6.98 -10.58
CA LYS A 89 -0.31 5.77 -11.37
C LYS A 89 -1.16 5.73 -12.65
N CYS A 90 -2.37 6.28 -12.64
CA CYS A 90 -3.18 6.43 -13.86
C CYS A 90 -2.47 7.31 -14.89
N TRP A 91 -1.93 8.45 -14.45
CA TRP A 91 -1.17 9.33 -15.33
C TRP A 91 0.10 8.68 -15.88
N LEU A 92 0.77 7.82 -15.10
CA LEU A 92 1.87 7.01 -15.62
C LEU A 92 1.45 6.05 -16.73
N VAL A 93 0.29 5.38 -16.58
CA VAL A 93 -0.25 4.50 -17.63
C VAL A 93 -0.52 5.29 -18.92
N GLN A 94 -1.01 6.51 -18.80
CA GLN A 94 -1.20 7.43 -19.93
C GLN A 94 0.09 8.14 -20.41
N LYS A 95 1.24 7.89 -19.76
CA LYS A 95 2.54 8.55 -20.02
C LYS A 95 2.56 10.06 -19.77
N GLU A 96 1.60 10.57 -18.99
CA GLU A 96 1.46 11.98 -18.60
C GLU A 96 2.31 12.27 -17.36
N MET A 97 3.63 12.31 -17.52
CA MET A 97 4.58 12.37 -16.39
C MET A 97 4.38 13.59 -15.49
N ASP A 98 4.06 14.75 -16.06
CA ASP A 98 3.90 16.00 -15.29
C ASP A 98 2.64 15.98 -14.43
N LYS A 99 1.52 15.44 -14.95
CA LYS A 99 0.30 15.22 -14.16
C LYS A 99 0.53 14.19 -13.05
N SER A 100 1.32 13.15 -13.35
CA SER A 100 1.71 12.16 -12.35
C SER A 100 2.49 12.81 -11.21
N LEU A 101 3.50 13.63 -11.50
CA LEU A 101 4.30 14.34 -10.50
C LEU A 101 3.45 15.28 -9.64
N GLN A 102 2.51 16.03 -10.23
CA GLN A 102 1.60 16.88 -9.47
C GLN A 102 0.76 16.07 -8.46
N ALA A 103 0.25 14.91 -8.88
CA ALA A 103 -0.51 14.03 -7.99
C ALA A 103 0.38 13.41 -6.89
N VAL A 104 1.62 13.01 -7.24
CA VAL A 104 2.61 12.50 -6.27
C VAL A 104 2.98 13.55 -5.24
N GLN A 105 3.20 14.80 -5.65
CA GLN A 105 3.54 15.90 -4.75
C GLN A 105 2.43 16.14 -3.72
N LYS A 106 1.17 16.21 -4.17
CA LYS A 106 0.01 16.32 -3.26
C LYS A 106 -0.09 15.12 -2.31
N ALA A 107 0.17 13.92 -2.80
CA ALA A 107 0.18 12.71 -1.95
C ALA A 107 1.29 12.77 -0.89
N GLN A 108 2.45 13.31 -1.26
CA GLN A 108 3.61 13.50 -0.39
C GLN A 108 3.34 14.51 0.72
N GLU A 109 2.91 15.72 0.38
CA GLU A 109 2.55 16.75 1.36
C GLU A 109 1.56 16.21 2.40
N MET A 110 0.57 15.43 1.93
CA MET A 110 -0.43 14.82 2.79
C MET A 110 0.15 13.70 3.66
N ALA A 111 1.03 12.85 3.13
CA ALA A 111 1.68 11.79 3.87
C ALA A 111 2.66 12.33 4.93
N GLU A 112 3.40 13.39 4.61
CA GLU A 112 4.28 14.12 5.54
C GLU A 112 3.46 14.74 6.67
N MET A 113 2.35 15.43 6.34
CA MET A 113 1.46 16.06 7.32
C MET A 113 0.94 15.08 8.37
N ILE A 114 0.65 13.84 7.99
CA ILE A 114 0.15 12.81 8.92
C ILE A 114 1.24 11.85 9.44
N GLY A 115 2.51 12.07 9.07
CA GLY A 115 3.63 11.21 9.45
C GLY A 115 3.56 9.78 8.89
N ASN A 116 2.87 9.54 7.77
CA ASN A 116 2.71 8.20 7.21
C ASN A 116 3.92 7.78 6.36
N LYS A 117 4.91 7.19 7.03
CA LYS A 117 6.15 6.71 6.41
C LYS A 117 5.92 5.62 5.35
N LEU A 118 4.95 4.73 5.55
CA LEU A 118 4.60 3.69 4.56
C LEU A 118 4.14 4.26 3.21
N ASN A 119 3.34 5.34 3.22
CA ASN A 119 2.95 6.03 2.01
C ASN A 119 4.15 6.78 1.41
N LEU A 120 5.01 7.40 2.22
CA LEU A 120 6.23 8.06 1.74
C LEU A 120 7.16 7.10 0.99
N LEU A 121 7.32 5.87 1.46
CA LEU A 121 8.05 4.83 0.71
C LEU A 121 7.44 4.60 -0.68
N LYS A 122 6.10 4.45 -0.77
CA LYS A 122 5.41 4.25 -2.06
C LYS A 122 5.56 5.47 -2.97
N ILE A 123 5.48 6.67 -2.42
CA ILE A 123 5.64 7.96 -3.12
C ILE A 123 7.04 8.05 -3.70
N HIS A 124 8.08 7.75 -2.92
CA HIS A 124 9.46 7.81 -3.40
C HIS A 124 9.73 6.75 -4.48
N CYS A 125 9.24 5.51 -4.33
CA CYS A 125 9.31 4.50 -5.40
C CYS A 125 8.64 4.98 -6.70
N LEU A 126 7.48 5.61 -6.59
CA LEU A 126 6.75 6.12 -7.75
C LEU A 126 7.48 7.29 -8.41
N SER A 127 8.01 8.22 -7.61
CA SER A 127 8.82 9.35 -8.06
C SER A 127 10.07 8.89 -8.79
N GLN A 128 10.79 7.90 -8.25
CA GLN A 128 11.93 7.27 -8.91
C GLN A 128 11.54 6.69 -10.27
N THR A 129 10.37 6.05 -10.37
CA THR A 129 9.87 5.53 -11.65
C THR A 129 9.65 6.65 -12.66
N ILE A 130 8.98 7.73 -12.24
CA ILE A 130 8.71 8.89 -13.10
C ILE A 130 10.01 9.57 -13.57
N TYR A 131 10.93 9.88 -12.65
CA TYR A 131 12.18 10.56 -12.98
C TYR A 131 13.14 9.70 -13.79
N ARG A 132 13.12 8.37 -13.62
CA ARG A 132 13.83 7.44 -14.50
C ARG A 132 13.32 7.56 -15.93
N THR A 133 12.01 7.64 -16.13
CA THR A 133 11.43 7.79 -17.47
C THR A 133 11.67 9.17 -18.08
N LYS A 134 11.69 10.24 -17.26
CA LYS A 134 12.04 11.60 -17.72
C LYS A 134 13.55 11.80 -17.98
N GLY A 135 14.41 10.90 -17.51
CA GLY A 135 15.87 11.02 -17.62
C GLY A 135 16.52 11.96 -16.60
N SER A 136 15.77 12.41 -15.59
CA SER A 136 16.25 13.33 -14.55
C SER A 136 17.04 12.58 -13.46
N GLN A 137 18.34 12.36 -13.70
CA GLN A 137 19.21 11.58 -12.81
C GLN A 137 19.36 12.16 -11.41
N GLU A 138 19.39 13.49 -11.29
CA GLU A 138 19.53 14.18 -10.00
C GLU A 138 18.33 13.93 -9.10
N LEU A 139 17.12 14.21 -9.57
CA LEU A 139 15.86 13.99 -8.84
C LEU A 139 15.60 12.50 -8.57
N LEU A 140 16.01 11.62 -9.49
CA LEU A 140 15.98 10.18 -9.25
C LEU A 140 16.82 9.81 -8.02
N ARG A 141 18.07 10.29 -7.94
CA ARG A 141 18.97 10.03 -6.81
C ARG A 141 18.42 10.61 -5.51
N GLU A 142 17.86 11.81 -5.56
CA GLU A 142 17.22 12.44 -4.39
C GLU A 142 16.12 11.54 -3.80
N HIS A 143 15.23 11.02 -4.65
CA HIS A 143 14.17 10.12 -4.19
C HIS A 143 14.66 8.73 -3.80
N VAL A 144 15.82 8.27 -4.27
CA VAL A 144 16.48 7.06 -3.75
C VAL A 144 16.98 7.31 -2.33
N VAL A 145 17.64 8.43 -2.07
CA VAL A 145 18.14 8.79 -0.73
C VAL A 145 16.97 8.92 0.25
N LYS A 146 15.92 9.66 -0.10
CA LYS A 146 14.73 9.82 0.77
C LYS A 146 14.02 8.50 1.05
N PHE A 147 13.98 7.59 0.07
CA PHE A 147 13.44 6.24 0.28
C PHE A 147 14.25 5.50 1.35
N HIS A 148 15.58 5.47 1.24
CA HIS A 148 16.43 4.79 2.22
C HIS A 148 16.35 5.42 3.61
N GLN A 149 16.36 6.74 3.71
CA GLN A 149 16.14 7.44 4.98
C GLN A 149 14.80 7.05 5.62
N CYS A 150 13.73 6.99 4.82
CA CYS A 150 12.41 6.58 5.32
C CYS A 150 12.39 5.12 5.77
N VAL A 151 13.17 4.23 5.15
CA VAL A 151 13.32 2.83 5.60
C VAL A 151 14.07 2.77 6.93
N GLU A 152 15.18 3.53 7.06
CA GLU A 152 15.98 3.61 8.29
C GLU A 152 15.15 4.14 9.45
N GLU A 153 14.42 5.24 9.27
CA GLU A 153 13.55 5.84 10.28
C GLU A 153 12.39 4.93 10.73
N MET A 154 11.96 4.02 9.87
CA MET A 154 10.91 3.07 10.23
C MET A 154 11.41 1.91 11.10
N GLU A 155 12.74 1.81 11.30
CA GLU A 155 13.40 0.81 12.15
C GLU A 155 12.82 -0.60 11.96
N LEU A 156 12.52 -0.97 10.71
CA LEU A 156 11.96 -2.28 10.39
C LEU A 156 13.05 -3.33 10.56
N TYR A 157 13.35 -3.72 11.80
CA TYR A 157 14.36 -4.70 12.15
C TYR A 157 13.74 -5.84 12.94
N CYS A 158 14.21 -7.06 12.67
CA CYS A 158 13.89 -8.19 13.51
C CYS A 158 14.59 -8.01 14.86
N GLY A 159 13.83 -7.81 15.93
CA GLY A 159 14.38 -7.58 17.29
C GLY A 159 15.22 -8.73 17.87
N MET A 160 15.40 -9.85 17.16
CA MET A 160 16.28 -10.94 17.55
C MET A 160 17.59 -11.01 16.75
N CYS A 161 17.54 -10.80 15.43
CA CYS A 161 18.74 -10.93 14.59
C CYS A 161 19.29 -9.59 14.11
N GLY A 162 18.58 -8.48 14.35
CA GLY A 162 18.96 -7.14 13.89
C GLY A 162 18.91 -6.95 12.37
N GLU A 163 18.62 -7.99 11.59
CA GLU A 163 18.42 -7.87 10.14
C GLU A 163 17.15 -7.09 9.86
N SER A 164 17.17 -6.27 8.80
CA SER A 164 15.97 -5.55 8.36
C SER A 164 14.86 -6.53 7.96
N ILE A 165 13.63 -6.09 8.17
CA ILE A 165 12.40 -6.76 7.77
C ILE A 165 12.01 -6.22 6.40
N GLY A 166 11.88 -7.11 5.42
CA GLY A 166 11.42 -6.76 4.07
C GLY A 166 12.49 -6.74 2.99
N ASP A 167 13.79 -6.69 3.32
CA ASP A 167 14.87 -6.77 2.32
C ASP A 167 14.95 -8.15 1.65
N LYS A 168 14.63 -9.20 2.39
CA LYS A 168 14.52 -10.56 1.89
C LYS A 168 13.08 -11.02 2.07
N ASN A 169 12.61 -11.86 1.15
CA ASN A 169 11.31 -12.53 1.28
C ASN A 169 11.37 -13.63 2.36
N ALA A 170 11.57 -13.22 3.61
CA ALA A 170 11.63 -14.09 4.77
C ALA A 170 10.26 -14.10 5.46
N PRO A 171 9.74 -15.27 5.89
CA PRO A 171 8.49 -15.33 6.63
C PRO A 171 8.58 -14.54 7.93
N LEU A 172 7.57 -13.73 8.21
CA LEU A 172 7.48 -12.87 9.39
C LEU A 172 6.38 -13.37 10.33
N GLN A 173 6.60 -13.19 11.63
CA GLN A 173 5.61 -13.42 12.67
C GLN A 173 5.41 -12.13 13.45
N ALA A 174 4.19 -11.59 13.40
CA ALA A 174 3.74 -10.57 14.33
C ALA A 174 3.19 -11.24 15.60
N LEU A 175 3.59 -10.74 16.77
CA LEU A 175 3.06 -11.17 18.06
C LEU A 175 1.90 -10.27 18.51
N PRO A 176 1.04 -10.69 19.47
CA PRO A 176 -0.05 -9.86 19.99
C PRO A 176 0.39 -8.52 20.60
N CYS A 177 1.68 -8.38 20.94
CA CYS A 177 2.28 -7.14 21.42
C CYS A 177 2.78 -6.21 20.30
N SER A 178 2.40 -6.48 19.05
CA SER A 178 2.78 -5.73 17.84
C SER A 178 4.26 -5.76 17.46
N HIS A 179 5.11 -6.52 18.16
CA HIS A 179 6.47 -6.80 17.71
C HIS A 179 6.48 -7.82 16.56
N ILE A 180 7.33 -7.58 15.58
CA ILE A 180 7.49 -8.42 14.39
C ILE A 180 8.89 -9.02 14.37
N PHE A 181 8.98 -10.31 14.06
CA PHE A 181 10.23 -11.04 13.94
C PHE A 181 10.25 -11.91 12.69
N HIS A 182 11.43 -12.29 12.22
CA HIS A 182 11.54 -13.42 11.31
C HIS A 182 11.03 -14.70 12.00
N LEU A 183 10.16 -15.46 11.33
CA LEU A 183 9.58 -16.70 11.86
C LEU A 183 10.68 -17.68 12.32
N LYS A 184 11.74 -17.82 11.51
CA LYS A 184 12.93 -18.64 11.82
C LYS A 184 13.61 -18.24 13.12
N CYS A 185 13.64 -16.94 13.44
CA CYS A 185 14.30 -16.43 14.64
C CYS A 185 13.44 -16.74 15.87
N LEU A 186 12.12 -16.59 15.77
CA LEU A 186 11.21 -16.90 16.87
C LEU A 186 11.18 -18.39 17.21
N GLN A 187 11.19 -19.25 16.20
CA GLN A 187 11.24 -20.71 16.39
C GLN A 187 12.53 -21.18 17.06
N LYS A 188 13.66 -20.50 16.82
CA LYS A 188 14.95 -20.83 17.44
C LYS A 188 15.10 -20.36 18.89
N ASN A 189 14.31 -19.37 19.32
CA ASN A 189 14.55 -18.69 20.59
C ASN A 189 14.05 -19.49 21.82
N GLY A 190 13.17 -20.48 21.63
CA GLY A 190 12.67 -21.33 22.73
C GLY A 190 11.86 -20.59 23.82
N THR A 191 11.55 -19.30 23.63
CA THR A 191 10.83 -18.47 24.61
C THR A 191 9.32 -18.51 24.40
N ASN A 192 8.55 -18.73 25.45
CA ASN A 192 7.07 -18.72 25.43
C ASN A 192 6.43 -17.30 25.32
N GLY A 193 7.25 -16.27 25.12
CA GLY A 193 6.81 -14.87 25.06
C GLY A 193 7.66 -14.03 24.11
N CYS A 194 7.25 -12.78 23.93
CA CYS A 194 7.95 -11.82 23.08
C CYS A 194 9.37 -11.54 23.60
N PRO A 195 10.42 -11.69 22.78
CA PRO A 195 11.78 -11.35 23.17
C PRO A 195 11.97 -9.89 23.61
N ASN A 196 11.26 -8.94 22.98
CA ASN A 196 11.42 -7.51 23.25
C ASN A 196 10.70 -7.05 24.52
N CYS A 197 9.45 -7.50 24.74
CA CYS A 197 8.62 -7.00 25.84
C CYS A 197 8.18 -8.06 26.85
N LYS A 198 8.63 -9.32 26.68
CA LYS A 198 8.34 -10.47 27.55
C LYS A 198 6.85 -10.82 27.73
N ARG A 199 5.93 -10.19 26.99
CA ARG A 199 4.51 -10.55 27.00
C ARG A 199 4.31 -11.95 26.42
N SER A 200 3.49 -12.76 27.08
CA SER A 200 3.14 -14.11 26.61
C SER A 200 2.52 -14.06 25.20
N ALA A 201 2.86 -15.05 24.36
CA ALA A 201 2.26 -15.19 23.03
C ALA A 201 0.81 -15.70 23.08
N LEU A 202 0.32 -16.11 24.26
CA LEU A 202 -1.06 -16.55 24.47
C LEU A 202 -2.00 -15.35 24.50
N LYS A 203 -2.99 -15.33 23.60
CA LYS A 203 -4.18 -14.48 23.75
C LYS A 203 -4.77 -14.74 25.15
N PRO A 204 -5.10 -13.71 25.95
CA PRO A 204 -5.98 -13.91 27.09
C PRO A 204 -7.24 -14.60 26.55
N GLY A 205 -7.58 -15.76 27.12
CA GLY A 205 -8.80 -16.46 26.78
C GLY A 205 -9.97 -15.51 26.95
N TYR A 206 -10.83 -15.44 25.93
CA TYR A 206 -12.18 -14.94 26.11
C TYR A 206 -12.84 -15.87 27.14
N VAL A 207 -13.20 -15.32 28.30
CA VAL A 207 -14.24 -15.86 29.19
C VAL A 207 -15.55 -15.22 28.76
#